data_AF-A0A820R1M3-F1
#
_entry.id   AF-A0A820R1M3-F1
#
_cell.length_a   1.000
_cell.length_b   1.000
_cell.length_c   1.000
_cell.angle_alpha   90.00
_cell.angle_beta   90.00
_cell.angle_gamma   90.00
#
_symmetry.space_group_name_H-M   'P 1'
#
loop_
_entity.id
_entity.type
_entity.pdbx_description
1 polymer ?
#
loop_
_entity_poly.entity_id
_entity_poly.type
_entity_poly.pdbx_seq_one_letter_code
_entity_poly.pdbx_strand_id
1 'polypeptide(L)'
;FYDLEYFFCFYFSNHEWWSTNLDSLPLPEHVFCTGWTRFLLQAFLLALPSVLRFIQCIRRYYDTKLKYPHLVNAGKYAAGISVAITNSLRRGSIALNNDYSNNLISNPFVYTWIITAFISSTYKIIWDIKMDWGLFDKNAGENRFLRDHIIYSSK
;
A
#
# COMPACT_ATOMS: atom_id res chain seq x y z
N PHE A 1 4.75 -6.65 7.31
CA PHE A 1 5.25 -6.53 5.92
C PHE A 1 6.73 -6.20 5.86
N TYR A 2 7.22 -5.26 6.69
CA TYR A 2 8.67 -5.07 6.88
C TYR A 2 9.36 -6.39 7.30
N ASP A 3 8.69 -7.19 8.12
CA ASP A 3 9.20 -8.49 8.58
C ASP A 3 9.31 -9.52 7.45
N LEU A 4 8.51 -9.39 6.38
CA LEU A 4 8.62 -10.27 5.22
C LEU A 4 9.87 -9.93 4.40
N GLU A 5 10.17 -8.66 4.23
CA GLU A 5 11.44 -8.23 3.61
C GLU A 5 12.64 -8.72 4.40
N TYR A 6 12.64 -8.57 5.73
CA TYR A 6 13.68 -9.14 6.59
C TYR A 6 13.72 -10.66 6.54
N PHE A 7 12.57 -11.34 6.47
CA PHE A 7 12.48 -12.79 6.29
C PHE A 7 13.11 -13.23 4.97
N PHE A 8 12.75 -12.62 3.85
CA PHE A 8 13.33 -12.92 2.55
C PHE A 8 14.84 -12.61 2.55
N CYS A 9 15.25 -11.51 3.17
CA CYS A 9 16.68 -11.23 3.31
C CYS A 9 17.40 -12.25 4.18
N PHE A 10 16.83 -12.66 5.31
CA PHE A 10 17.44 -13.61 6.22
C PHE A 10 17.58 -15.00 5.61
N TYR A 11 16.56 -15.50 4.91
CA TYR A 11 16.56 -16.86 4.35
C TYR A 11 17.23 -16.98 2.98
N PHE A 12 17.33 -15.90 2.21
CA PHE A 12 17.92 -15.91 0.87
C PHE A 12 19.30 -15.22 0.80
N SER A 13 19.78 -14.60 1.89
CA SER A 13 21.21 -14.24 2.03
C SER A 13 21.97 -15.35 2.74
N ASN A 14 23.15 -15.71 2.23
CA ASN A 14 23.96 -16.76 2.83
C ASN A 14 24.50 -16.33 4.21
N HIS A 15 24.72 -17.33 5.06
CA HIS A 15 24.95 -17.29 6.51
C HIS A 15 26.28 -16.67 7.00
N GLU A 16 26.79 -15.58 6.41
CA GLU A 16 28.09 -14.99 6.84
C GLU A 16 28.00 -13.61 7.53
N TRP A 17 26.84 -13.29 8.11
CA TRP A 17 26.57 -12.04 8.82
C TRP A 17 27.30 -11.88 10.17
N TRP A 18 27.99 -12.92 10.66
CA TRP A 18 28.81 -12.91 11.87
C TRP A 18 30.32 -12.98 11.62
N SER A 19 30.78 -13.00 10.36
CA SER A 19 32.21 -13.15 10.06
C SER A 19 32.93 -11.80 10.11
N THR A 20 33.88 -11.66 11.03
CA THR A 20 34.71 -10.45 11.23
C THR A 20 35.94 -10.40 10.32
N ASN A 21 36.11 -11.34 9.40
CA ASN A 21 37.27 -11.43 8.51
C ASN A 21 36.80 -11.31 7.06
N LEU A 22 36.66 -10.06 6.58
CA LEU A 22 36.26 -9.79 5.20
C LEU A 22 37.33 -9.00 4.45
N ASP A 23 38.52 -9.59 4.35
CA ASP A 23 39.48 -9.24 3.34
C ASP A 23 39.46 -10.35 2.27
N SER A 24 38.99 -10.03 1.06
CA SER A 24 39.28 -10.70 -0.23
C SER A 24 38.31 -11.69 -0.92
N LEU A 25 37.04 -11.83 -0.54
CA LEU A 25 36.06 -12.55 -1.38
C LEU A 25 34.94 -11.61 -1.90
N PRO A 26 34.59 -11.64 -3.20
CA PRO A 26 33.41 -10.95 -3.69
C PRO A 26 32.19 -11.67 -3.13
N LEU A 27 31.62 -11.14 -2.04
CA LEU A 27 30.34 -11.64 -1.52
C LEU A 27 29.34 -11.70 -2.68
N PRO A 28 28.56 -12.79 -2.81
CA PRO A 28 27.47 -12.80 -3.76
C PRO A 28 26.58 -11.60 -3.43
N GLU A 29 26.50 -10.66 -4.37
CA GLU A 29 25.70 -9.45 -4.24
C GLU A 29 24.29 -9.88 -3.85
N HIS A 30 23.88 -9.62 -2.60
CA HIS A 30 22.57 -10.02 -2.11
C HIS A 30 21.52 -9.10 -2.75
N VAL A 31 21.15 -9.44 -4.00
CA VAL A 31 20.35 -8.62 -4.91
C VAL A 31 19.08 -8.10 -4.24
N PHE A 32 18.44 -8.87 -3.34
CA PHE A 32 17.19 -8.49 -2.68
C PHE A 32 17.35 -7.63 -1.41
N CYS A 33 18.58 -7.48 -0.90
CA CYS A 33 18.84 -6.88 0.41
C CYS A 33 19.67 -5.61 0.33
N THR A 34 20.24 -5.31 -0.82
CA THR A 34 21.05 -4.12 -1.06
C THR A 34 20.37 -3.19 -2.07
N GLY A 35 20.75 -1.92 -2.01
CA GLY A 35 20.36 -0.93 -3.02
C GLY A 35 18.85 -0.72 -3.17
N TRP A 36 18.44 -0.38 -4.39
CA TRP A 36 17.05 -0.09 -4.75
C TRP A 36 16.14 -1.32 -4.73
N THR A 37 16.69 -2.50 -4.99
CA THR A 37 15.92 -3.75 -5.12
C THR A 37 15.17 -4.10 -3.83
N ARG A 38 15.79 -3.87 -2.67
CA ARG A 38 15.17 -4.02 -1.35
C ARG A 38 13.87 -3.21 -1.23
N PHE A 39 13.93 -1.93 -1.61
CA PHE A 39 12.78 -1.03 -1.54
C PHE A 39 11.70 -1.37 -2.56
N LEU A 40 12.08 -1.86 -3.75
CA LEU A 40 11.15 -2.32 -4.78
C LEU A 40 10.41 -3.59 -4.36
N LEU A 41 11.11 -4.58 -3.80
CA LEU A 41 10.51 -5.79 -3.24
C LEU A 41 9.49 -5.42 -2.16
N GLN A 42 9.86 -4.50 -1.30
CA GLN A 42 8.97 -4.02 -0.26
C GLN A 42 7.73 -3.30 -0.82
N ALA A 43 7.88 -2.47 -1.85
CA ALA A 43 6.77 -1.82 -2.53
C ALA A 43 5.79 -2.85 -3.08
N PHE A 44 6.32 -3.88 -3.74
CA PHE A 44 5.54 -4.98 -4.28
C PHE A 44 4.77 -5.73 -3.20
N LEU A 45 5.44 -6.15 -2.13
CA LEU A 45 4.80 -6.88 -1.02
C LEU A 45 3.71 -6.05 -0.32
N LEU A 46 3.95 -4.75 -0.12
CA LEU A 46 2.95 -3.83 0.46
C LEU A 46 1.77 -3.58 -0.48
N ALA A 47 2.03 -3.48 -1.79
CA ALA A 47 1.00 -3.20 -2.79
C ALA A 47 0.19 -4.46 -3.15
N LEU A 48 0.73 -5.67 -2.95
CA LEU A 48 0.17 -6.92 -3.47
C LEU A 48 -1.32 -7.12 -3.14
N PRO A 49 -1.81 -6.95 -1.90
CA PRO A 49 -3.22 -7.09 -1.61
C PRO A 49 -4.08 -6.08 -2.39
N SER A 50 -3.60 -4.86 -2.52
CA SER A 50 -4.28 -3.78 -3.25
C SER A 50 -4.29 -4.03 -4.76
N VAL A 51 -3.19 -4.55 -5.32
CA VAL A 51 -3.09 -4.93 -6.75
C VAL A 51 -4.08 -6.04 -7.08
N LEU A 52 -4.15 -7.09 -6.27
CA LEU A 52 -5.09 -8.19 -6.48
C LEU A 52 -6.54 -7.68 -6.48
N ARG A 53 -6.90 -6.84 -5.50
CA ARG A 53 -8.23 -6.24 -5.42
C ARG A 53 -8.51 -5.28 -6.58
N PHE A 54 -7.51 -4.52 -7.01
CA PHE A 54 -7.62 -3.64 -8.18
C PHE A 54 -7.95 -4.43 -9.44
N ILE A 55 -7.18 -5.49 -9.73
CA ILE A 55 -7.38 -6.36 -10.89
C ILE A 55 -8.77 -7.00 -10.84
N GLN A 56 -9.19 -7.50 -9.68
CA GLN A 56 -10.54 -8.05 -9.48
C GLN A 56 -11.63 -7.02 -9.80
N CYS A 57 -11.47 -5.77 -9.37
CA CYS A 57 -12.43 -4.70 -9.65
C CYS A 57 -12.50 -4.37 -11.15
N ILE A 58 -11.35 -4.32 -11.82
CA ILE A 58 -11.28 -4.09 -13.28
C ILE A 58 -11.91 -5.25 -14.05
N ARG A 59 -11.61 -6.50 -13.67
CA ARG A 59 -12.23 -7.70 -14.25
C ARG A 59 -13.75 -7.65 -14.11
N ARG A 60 -14.24 -7.36 -12.91
CA ARG A 60 -15.68 -7.26 -12.65
C ARG A 60 -16.35 -6.16 -13.46
N TYR A 61 -15.70 -5.01 -13.63
CA TYR A 61 -16.17 -3.96 -14.53
C TYR A 61 -16.22 -4.43 -15.99
N TYR A 62 -15.21 -5.16 -16.45
CA TYR A 62 -15.20 -5.71 -17.80
C TYR A 62 -16.37 -6.68 -18.02
N ASP A 63 -16.65 -7.55 -17.05
CA ASP A 63 -17.68 -8.57 -17.15
C ASP A 63 -19.11 -7.98 -17.04
N THR A 64 -19.36 -7.02 -16.14
CA THR A 64 -20.71 -6.47 -15.89
C THR A 64 -21.00 -5.16 -16.61
N LYS A 65 -19.97 -4.46 -17.08
CA LYS A 65 -20.02 -3.06 -17.58
C LYS A 65 -20.58 -2.04 -16.59
N LEU A 66 -20.77 -2.43 -15.32
CA LEU A 66 -21.26 -1.53 -14.26
C LEU A 66 -20.10 -0.72 -13.69
N LYS A 67 -20.10 0.59 -13.97
CA LYS A 67 -19.08 1.52 -13.47
C LYS A 67 -19.07 1.61 -11.94
N TYR A 68 -20.24 1.65 -11.32
CA TYR A 68 -20.42 1.65 -9.88
C TYR A 68 -20.91 0.28 -9.40
N PRO A 69 -20.37 -0.29 -8.30
CA PRO A 69 -19.30 0.22 -7.45
C PRO A 69 -17.88 -0.10 -7.95
N HIS A 70 -17.74 -0.86 -9.03
CA HIS A 70 -16.49 -1.54 -9.40
C HIS A 70 -15.33 -0.58 -9.73
N LEU A 71 -15.54 0.43 -10.57
CA LEU A 71 -14.48 1.35 -10.97
C LEU A 71 -14.09 2.31 -9.83
N VAL A 72 -15.06 2.68 -8.99
CA VAL A 72 -14.82 3.50 -7.80
C VAL A 72 -13.97 2.71 -6.80
N ASN A 73 -14.32 1.46 -6.54
CA ASN A 73 -13.52 0.56 -5.69
C ASN A 73 -12.12 0.30 -6.28
N ALA A 74 -12.00 0.17 -7.61
CA ALA A 74 -10.69 0.09 -8.26
C ALA A 74 -9.85 1.35 -7.98
N GLY A 75 -10.43 2.55 -8.09
CA GLY A 75 -9.77 3.81 -7.71
C GLY A 75 -9.28 3.83 -6.26
N LYS A 76 -10.07 3.28 -5.32
CA LYS A 76 -9.67 3.15 -3.90
C LYS A 76 -8.40 2.30 -3.74
N TYR A 77 -8.33 1.16 -4.43
CA TYR A 77 -7.15 0.29 -4.38
C TYR A 77 -5.96 0.90 -5.14
N ALA A 78 -6.19 1.61 -6.24
CA ALA A 78 -5.15 2.35 -6.94
C ALA A 78 -4.51 3.42 -6.04
N ALA A 79 -5.29 4.16 -5.26
CA ALA A 79 -4.75 5.10 -4.27
C ALA A 79 -3.85 4.39 -3.23
N GLY A 80 -4.22 3.19 -2.79
CA GLY A 80 -3.37 2.36 -1.92
C GLY A 80 -2.06 1.92 -2.56
N ILE A 81 -2.09 1.55 -3.85
CA ILE A 81 -0.89 1.20 -4.63
C ILE A 81 0.04 2.41 -4.75
N SER A 82 -0.51 3.60 -5.04
CA SER A 82 0.27 4.85 -5.13
C SER A 82 1.02 5.14 -3.84
N VAL A 83 0.41 4.91 -2.67
CA VAL A 83 1.08 5.07 -1.36
C VAL A 83 2.25 4.10 -1.20
N ALA A 84 2.10 2.85 -1.63
CA ALA A 84 3.18 1.86 -1.53
C ALA A 84 4.39 2.26 -2.40
N ILE A 85 4.13 2.74 -3.62
CA ILE A 85 5.16 3.21 -4.56
C ILE A 85 5.88 4.44 -4.01
N THR A 86 5.15 5.50 -3.64
CA THR A 86 5.76 6.74 -3.13
C THR A 86 6.51 6.53 -1.82
N ASN A 87 6.03 5.62 -0.95
CA ASN A 87 6.74 5.25 0.27
C ASN A 87 8.07 4.53 -0.01
N SER A 88 8.08 3.66 -1.02
CA SER A 88 9.29 2.97 -1.46
C SER A 88 10.31 3.95 -2.04
N LEU A 89 9.88 4.86 -2.92
CA LEU A 89 10.73 5.92 -3.46
C LEU A 89 11.31 6.81 -2.37
N ARG A 90 10.48 7.23 -1.40
CA ARG A 90 10.91 8.03 -0.24
C ARG A 90 11.97 7.31 0.58
N ARG A 91 11.79 6.01 0.87
CA ARG A 91 12.76 5.24 1.66
C ARG A 91 14.04 4.98 0.90
N GLY A 92 13.94 4.58 -0.37
CA GLY A 92 15.11 4.34 -1.20
C GLY A 92 15.94 5.60 -1.40
N SER A 93 15.30 6.75 -1.60
CA SER A 93 16.03 8.02 -1.72
C SER A 93 16.71 8.44 -0.42
N ILE A 94 16.09 8.23 0.75
CA ILE A 94 16.74 8.50 2.05
C ILE A 94 17.93 7.56 2.28
N ALA A 95 17.78 6.27 1.97
CA ALA A 95 18.79 5.27 2.26
C ALA A 95 20.00 5.32 1.32
N LEU A 96 19.83 5.80 0.09
CA LEU A 96 20.87 5.79 -0.95
C LEU A 96 21.44 7.18 -1.25
N ASN A 97 20.86 8.24 -0.69
CA ASN A 97 21.36 9.60 -0.83
C ASN A 97 21.54 10.25 0.55
N ASN A 98 22.80 10.49 0.93
CA ASN A 98 23.19 11.07 2.21
C ASN A 98 22.61 12.47 2.43
N ASP A 99 22.41 13.26 1.37
CA ASP A 99 21.83 14.60 1.47
C ASP A 99 20.38 14.54 1.97
N TYR A 100 19.61 13.56 1.49
CA TYR A 100 18.24 13.33 1.91
C TYR A 100 18.14 12.69 3.29
N SER A 101 19.15 11.94 3.73
CA SER A 101 19.24 11.44 5.11
C SER A 101 19.43 12.57 6.11
N ASN A 102 20.29 13.55 5.78
CA ASN A 102 20.59 14.68 6.66
C ASN A 102 19.49 15.76 6.63
N ASN A 103 18.81 15.91 5.49
CA ASN A 103 17.72 16.87 5.33
C ASN A 103 16.51 16.23 4.63
N LEU A 104 15.58 15.71 5.43
CA LEU A 104 14.36 15.08 4.91
C LEU A 104 13.48 16.02 4.09
N ILE A 105 13.53 17.33 4.36
CA ILE A 105 12.70 18.34 3.69
C ILE A 105 13.17 18.56 2.25
N SER A 106 14.45 18.36 1.95
CA SER A 106 14.96 18.48 0.57
C SER A 106 14.55 17.31 -0.33
N ASN A 107 13.97 16.25 0.24
CA ASN A 107 13.57 15.06 -0.50
C ASN A 107 12.15 15.20 -1.10
N PRO A 108 12.01 15.37 -2.43
CA PRO A 108 10.71 15.57 -3.07
C PRO A 108 9.75 14.39 -2.87
N PHE A 109 10.29 13.18 -2.68
CA PHE A 109 9.47 11.97 -2.50
C PHE A 109 8.70 11.97 -1.17
N VAL A 110 9.17 12.71 -0.16
CA VAL A 110 8.44 12.87 1.11
C VAL A 110 7.07 13.53 0.86
N TYR A 111 7.03 14.60 0.06
CA TYR A 111 5.78 15.30 -0.25
C TYR A 111 4.82 14.44 -1.08
N THR A 112 5.34 13.74 -2.10
CA THR A 112 4.50 12.83 -2.90
C THR A 112 3.90 11.72 -2.06
N TRP A 113 4.65 11.20 -1.08
CA TRP A 113 4.16 10.20 -0.15
C TRP A 113 3.08 10.76 0.78
N ILE A 114 3.27 11.96 1.35
CA ILE A 114 2.26 12.60 2.20
C ILE A 114 0.97 12.83 1.43
N ILE A 115 1.04 13.38 0.21
CA ILE A 115 -0.14 13.67 -0.62
C ILE A 115 -0.89 12.38 -0.96
N THR A 116 -0.18 11.35 -1.43
CA THR A 116 -0.82 10.07 -1.77
C THR A 116 -1.40 9.37 -0.54
N ALA A 117 -0.73 9.46 0.61
CA ALA A 117 -1.22 8.91 1.88
C ALA A 117 -2.50 9.63 2.33
N PHE A 118 -2.51 10.95 2.26
CA PHE A 118 -3.67 11.77 2.61
C PHE A 118 -4.89 11.45 1.72
N ILE A 119 -4.68 11.37 0.39
CA ILE A 119 -5.72 11.00 -0.57
C ILE A 119 -6.25 9.59 -0.28
N SER A 120 -5.35 8.60 -0.08
CA SER A 120 -5.76 7.23 0.19
C SER A 120 -6.55 7.09 1.49
N SER A 121 -6.11 7.74 2.56
CA SER A 121 -6.79 7.72 3.86
C SER A 121 -8.15 8.38 3.80
N THR A 122 -8.24 9.58 3.21
CA THR A 122 -9.50 10.29 3.01
C THR A 122 -10.49 9.46 2.20
N TYR A 123 -10.03 8.82 1.12
CA TYR A 123 -10.88 7.95 0.30
C TYR A 123 -11.41 6.77 1.12
N LYS A 124 -10.55 6.06 1.86
CA LYS A 124 -10.99 4.94 2.71
C LYS A 124 -12.01 5.38 3.76
N ILE A 125 -11.75 6.49 4.46
CA ILE A 125 -12.68 7.04 5.45
C ILE A 125 -14.04 7.38 4.82
N ILE A 126 -14.05 8.06 3.68
CA ILE A 126 -15.30 8.38 2.97
C ILE A 126 -16.04 7.11 2.56
N TRP A 127 -15.31 6.08 2.11
CA TRP A 127 -15.89 4.79 1.74
C TRP A 127 -16.50 4.10 2.94
N ASP A 128 -15.77 3.97 4.05
CA ASP A 128 -16.27 3.31 5.25
C ASP A 128 -17.53 4.00 5.77
N ILE A 129 -17.53 5.34 5.85
CA ILE A 129 -18.67 6.13 6.32
C ILE A 129 -19.88 6.00 5.38
N LYS A 130 -19.69 6.22 4.07
CA LYS A 130 -20.82 6.33 3.14
C LYS A 130 -21.28 4.99 2.58
N MET A 131 -20.35 4.10 2.26
CA MET A 131 -20.63 2.85 1.55
C MET A 131 -20.83 1.69 2.49
N ASP A 132 -19.93 1.51 3.45
CA ASP A 132 -19.94 0.32 4.31
C ASP A 132 -20.87 0.55 5.52
N TRP A 133 -20.91 1.75 6.08
CA TRP A 133 -21.82 2.13 7.17
C TRP A 133 -23.15 2.71 6.70
N GLY A 134 -23.21 3.29 5.50
CA GLY A 134 -24.43 3.94 5.00
C GLY A 134 -24.79 5.24 5.73
N LEU A 135 -23.86 5.84 6.48
CA LEU A 135 -24.07 7.16 7.06
C LEU A 135 -24.29 8.13 5.89
N PHE A 136 -25.41 8.85 5.90
CA PHE A 136 -25.89 9.75 4.83
C PHE A 136 -26.56 9.10 3.62
N ASP A 137 -26.98 7.84 3.69
CA ASP A 137 -27.92 7.33 2.69
C ASP A 137 -29.27 8.07 2.82
N LYS A 138 -29.72 8.67 1.71
CA LYS A 138 -30.98 9.42 1.65
C LYS A 138 -32.19 8.48 1.52
N ASN A 139 -31.95 7.20 1.23
CA ASN A 139 -32.98 6.19 1.02
C ASN A 139 -33.31 5.37 2.27
N ALA A 140 -32.80 5.74 3.45
CA ALA A 140 -32.89 5.00 4.72
C ALA A 140 -34.32 4.77 5.32
N GLY A 141 -35.37 4.86 4.50
CA GLY A 141 -36.76 4.60 4.89
C GLY A 141 -37.18 5.39 6.13
N GLU A 142 -37.79 4.69 7.09
CA GLU A 142 -38.25 5.26 8.37
C GLU A 142 -37.10 5.51 9.36
N ASN A 143 -35.92 4.93 9.15
CA ASN A 143 -34.82 4.91 10.12
C ASN A 143 -33.62 5.74 9.62
N ARG A 144 -33.68 7.06 9.83
CA ARG A 144 -32.59 8.01 9.50
C ARG A 144 -31.26 7.53 10.10
N PHE A 145 -30.26 7.28 9.24
CA PHE A 145 -28.91 6.75 9.55
C PHE A 145 -28.76 5.22 9.71
N LEU A 146 -29.82 4.42 9.52
CA LEU A 146 -29.72 2.96 9.49
C LEU A 146 -29.81 2.42 8.06
N ARG A 147 -29.23 1.24 7.84
CA ARG A 147 -29.28 0.53 6.56
C ARG A 147 -30.69 -0.02 6.29
N ASP A 148 -31.14 -0.02 5.03
CA ASP A 148 -32.47 -0.50 4.62
C ASP A 148 -32.79 -1.94 5.02
N HIS A 149 -31.78 -2.82 5.07
CA HIS A 149 -31.94 -4.20 5.52
C HIS A 149 -31.50 -4.35 6.97
N ILE A 150 -32.47 -4.34 7.89
CA ILE A 150 -32.29 -4.70 9.30
C ILE A 150 -32.38 -6.22 9.47
N ILE A 151 -31.36 -6.83 10.07
CA ILE A 151 -31.31 -8.27 10.36
C ILE A 151 -32.27 -8.65 11.49
N TYR A 152 -32.55 -7.70 12.39
CA TYR A 152 -33.46 -7.87 13.50
C TYR A 152 -34.79 -7.19 13.19
N SER A 153 -35.89 -7.93 13.32
CA SER A 153 -37.24 -7.36 13.27
C SER A 153 -37.40 -6.32 14.39
N SER A 154 -37.96 -5.16 14.05
CA SER A 154 -38.55 -4.30 15.09
C SER A 154 -39.60 -5.12 15.81
N LYS A 155 -39.58 -5.09 17.14
CA LYS A 155 -40.72 -5.56 17.94
C LYS A 155 -41.90 -4.61 17.76
#